data_AF-A0A258ENV6-F1
#
_entry.id   AF-A0A258ENV6-F1
#
_cell.length_a   1.000
_cell.length_b   1.000
_cell.length_c   1.000
_cell.angle_alpha   90.00
_cell.angle_beta   90.00
_cell.angle_gamma   90.00
#
_symmetry.space_group_name_H-M   'P 1'
#
loop_
_entity.id
_entity.type
_entity.pdbx_description
1 polymer ?
#
loop_
_entity_poly.entity_id
_entity_poly.type
_entity_poly.pdbx_seq_one_letter_code
_entity_poly.pdbx_strand_id
1 'polypeptide(L)'
;VPLLVIPAGYPRRIAHVPPNFNSTITMAHVAKHAEPITSGADIENVMRRAFSLLRNGRGSPVIIEFPAEANGEDAPDPLTYEPIKPTRYGPDPAAVTEAAKVLVEAKRPVIYAGHGVHWAEAYDELKELAELLAIPVCTSLQGKSSFDETHPLSLGSGGRAYPRQVRHFLDKCDVLFGIGCSFTETNFGISMPKGKTVIHTTLDPNHLNKDVRCQYGLIGDADGGKPCGPGGSQGFRRSGRKLSGGSGCAA
;
A
#
# COMPACT_ATOMS: atom_id res chain seq x y z
N VAL A 1 5.01 -2.43 3.11
CA VAL A 1 6.04 -3.05 2.24
C VAL A 1 5.94 -4.55 2.38
N PRO A 2 5.81 -5.31 1.27
CA PRO A 2 5.84 -6.78 1.31
C PRO A 2 7.27 -7.27 1.55
N LEU A 3 7.47 -8.13 2.55
CA LEU A 3 8.76 -8.70 2.90
C LEU A 3 8.58 -10.15 3.32
N LEU A 4 9.29 -11.08 2.68
CA LEU A 4 9.37 -12.47 3.12
C LEU A 4 10.59 -12.65 4.01
N VAL A 5 10.38 -13.15 5.23
CA VAL A 5 11.46 -13.48 6.16
C VAL A 5 11.41 -14.96 6.47
N ILE A 6 12.53 -15.65 6.27
CA ILE A 6 12.65 -17.10 6.49
C ILE A 6 13.71 -17.33 7.57
N PRO A 7 13.36 -17.19 8.86
CA PRO A 7 14.29 -17.46 9.95
C PRO A 7 14.50 -18.97 10.11
N ALA A 8 15.72 -19.37 10.47
CA ALA A 8 15.97 -20.73 10.94
C ALA A 8 15.29 -20.95 12.30
N GLY A 9 14.62 -22.09 12.44
CA GLY A 9 13.93 -22.52 13.66
C GLY A 9 14.65 -23.67 14.37
N TYR A 10 14.34 -23.83 15.64
CA TYR A 10 14.80 -24.99 16.42
C TYR A 10 14.09 -26.28 15.99
N PRO A 11 14.60 -27.48 16.36
CA PRO A 11 13.88 -28.73 16.18
C PRO A 11 12.47 -28.66 16.79
N ARG A 12 11.47 -29.25 16.13
CA ARG A 12 10.04 -29.04 16.48
C ARG A 12 9.75 -29.44 17.93
N ARG A 13 10.43 -30.48 18.43
CA ARG A 13 10.35 -30.96 19.82
C ARG A 13 10.68 -29.89 20.86
N ILE A 14 11.59 -28.97 20.56
CA ILE A 14 12.09 -27.97 21.52
C ILE A 14 11.79 -26.53 21.12
N ALA A 15 11.12 -26.30 19.99
CA ALA A 15 10.79 -24.98 19.46
C ALA A 15 9.88 -24.14 20.38
N HIS A 16 9.16 -24.80 21.30
CA HIS A 16 8.28 -24.15 22.28
C HIS A 16 8.84 -24.13 23.70
N VAL A 17 10.09 -24.57 23.89
CA VAL A 17 10.71 -24.70 25.22
C VAL A 17 11.61 -23.48 25.48
N PRO A 18 11.34 -22.65 26.50
CA PRO A 18 12.24 -21.58 26.89
C PRO A 18 13.66 -22.11 27.23
N PRO A 19 14.75 -21.41 26.89
CA PRO A 19 14.83 -20.04 26.36
C PRO A 19 14.85 -19.94 24.82
N ASN A 20 14.48 -21.00 24.09
CA ASN A 20 14.53 -20.99 22.63
C ASN A 20 13.59 -19.92 22.05
N PHE A 21 14.11 -19.13 21.11
CA PHE A 21 13.32 -18.13 20.41
C PHE A 21 12.43 -18.79 19.36
N ASN A 22 11.12 -18.57 19.46
CA ASN A 22 10.14 -19.03 18.48
C ASN A 22 9.68 -17.83 17.64
N SER A 23 10.08 -17.79 16.37
CA SER A 23 9.81 -16.66 15.50
C SER A 23 8.33 -16.59 15.10
N THR A 24 7.68 -17.75 14.92
CA THR A 24 6.24 -17.81 14.62
C THR A 24 5.42 -17.13 15.71
N ILE A 25 5.64 -17.50 16.98
CA ILE A 25 4.88 -16.94 18.11
C ILE A 25 5.27 -15.47 18.33
N THR A 26 6.56 -15.18 18.38
CA THR A 26 7.05 -13.84 18.79
C THR A 26 6.72 -12.78 17.75
N MET A 27 6.71 -13.13 16.46
CA MET A 27 6.47 -12.20 15.36
C MET A 27 5.03 -12.19 14.85
N ALA A 28 4.14 -13.04 15.39
CA ALA A 28 2.73 -13.15 14.96
C ALA A 28 1.97 -11.82 14.99
N HIS A 29 2.30 -10.93 15.93
CA HIS A 29 1.65 -9.62 16.08
C HIS A 29 2.38 -8.48 15.34
N VAL A 30 3.55 -8.77 14.75
CA VAL A 30 4.34 -7.80 13.97
C VAL A 30 4.13 -8.02 12.48
N ALA A 31 4.06 -9.28 12.06
CA ALA A 31 3.82 -9.68 10.68
C ALA A 31 2.33 -9.80 10.38
N LYS A 32 1.97 -9.77 9.09
CA LYS A 32 0.60 -10.10 8.65
C LYS A 32 0.31 -11.59 8.76
N HIS A 33 1.36 -12.40 8.68
CA HIS A 33 1.29 -13.84 8.81
C HIS A 33 2.61 -14.39 9.33
N ALA A 34 2.52 -15.38 10.20
CA ALA A 34 3.66 -16.11 10.70
C ALA A 34 3.27 -17.60 10.79
N GLU A 35 3.98 -18.46 10.09
CA GLU A 35 3.77 -19.92 10.16
C GLU A 35 5.11 -20.67 10.09
N PRO A 36 5.24 -21.83 10.77
CA PRO A 36 6.40 -22.69 10.62
C PRO A 36 6.17 -23.73 9.51
N ILE A 37 7.25 -24.25 8.94
CA ILE A 37 7.18 -25.44 8.07
C ILE A 37 7.06 -26.69 8.94
N THR A 38 5.88 -27.30 8.91
CA THR A 38 5.55 -28.52 9.67
C THR A 38 6.05 -29.79 9.03
N SER A 39 6.24 -29.81 7.71
CA SER A 39 6.80 -30.94 6.96
C SER A 39 7.37 -30.46 5.62
N GLY A 40 8.42 -31.11 5.11
CA GLY A 40 8.94 -30.92 3.75
C GLY A 40 7.86 -31.08 2.67
N ALA A 41 6.88 -31.98 2.87
CA ALA A 41 5.75 -32.18 1.97
C ALA A 41 4.84 -30.95 1.82
N ASP A 42 4.80 -30.06 2.82
CA ASP A 42 3.92 -28.89 2.85
C ASP A 42 4.56 -27.64 2.24
N ILE A 43 5.84 -27.69 1.85
CA ILE A 43 6.61 -26.51 1.43
C ILE A 43 5.90 -25.72 0.31
N GLU A 44 5.31 -26.41 -0.66
CA GLU A 44 4.58 -25.76 -1.76
C GLU A 44 3.36 -24.99 -1.27
N ASN A 45 2.59 -25.61 -0.37
CA ASN A 45 1.38 -25.00 0.18
C ASN A 45 1.71 -23.78 1.04
N VAL A 46 2.76 -23.89 1.88
CA VAL A 46 3.28 -22.79 2.71
C VAL A 46 3.74 -21.63 1.83
N MET A 47 4.61 -21.90 0.85
CA MET A 47 5.12 -20.85 -0.03
C MET A 47 4.02 -20.23 -0.89
N ARG A 48 3.04 -21.01 -1.35
CA ARG A 48 1.87 -20.50 -2.09
C ARG A 48 1.04 -19.53 -1.25
N ARG A 49 0.79 -19.84 0.03
CA ARG A 49 0.12 -18.91 0.96
C ARG A 49 0.96 -17.66 1.21
N ALA A 50 2.26 -17.83 1.46
CA ALA A 50 3.18 -16.72 1.71
C ALA A 50 3.20 -15.72 0.55
N PHE A 51 3.41 -16.19 -0.69
CA PHE A 51 3.38 -15.33 -1.87
C PHE A 51 1.99 -14.74 -2.14
N SER A 52 0.91 -15.46 -1.86
CA SER A 52 -0.44 -14.90 -1.94
C SER A 52 -0.61 -13.70 -1.00
N LEU A 53 -0.13 -13.80 0.23
CA LEU A 53 -0.25 -12.73 1.24
C LEU A 53 0.65 -11.53 0.95
N LEU A 54 1.81 -11.77 0.32
CA LEU A 54 2.75 -10.73 -0.10
C LEU A 54 2.26 -9.95 -1.32
N ARG A 55 1.60 -10.63 -2.26
CA ARG A 55 1.13 -10.02 -3.52
C ARG A 55 -0.26 -9.41 -3.44
N ASN A 56 -1.07 -9.78 -2.43
CA ASN A 56 -2.47 -9.36 -2.33
C ASN A 56 -2.78 -8.55 -1.07
N GLY A 57 -3.66 -7.56 -1.23
CA GLY A 57 -4.07 -6.65 -0.17
C GLY A 57 -2.92 -5.78 0.34
N ARG A 58 -3.02 -5.30 1.58
CA ARG A 58 -1.98 -4.44 2.17
C ARG A 58 -0.64 -5.19 2.32
N GLY A 59 0.42 -4.62 1.76
CA GLY A 59 1.78 -5.16 1.83
C GLY A 59 2.36 -5.06 3.26
N SER A 60 2.72 -6.20 3.82
CA SER A 60 3.21 -6.38 5.20
C SER A 60 4.17 -7.57 5.26
N PRO A 61 5.02 -7.71 6.30
CA PRO A 61 5.90 -8.86 6.41
C PRO A 61 5.14 -10.18 6.54
N VAL A 62 5.71 -11.25 5.98
CA VAL A 62 5.29 -12.65 6.15
C VAL A 62 6.50 -13.42 6.66
N ILE A 63 6.32 -14.13 7.77
CA ILE A 63 7.37 -14.92 8.42
C ILE A 63 7.09 -16.41 8.18
N ILE A 64 8.05 -17.10 7.57
CA ILE A 64 7.99 -18.55 7.38
C ILE A 64 9.15 -19.16 8.14
N GLU A 65 8.90 -19.66 9.36
CA GLU A 65 9.96 -20.29 10.15
C GLU A 65 10.35 -21.64 9.52
N PHE A 66 11.66 -21.88 9.43
CA PHE A 66 12.22 -23.10 8.84
C PHE A 66 12.89 -23.96 9.94
N PRO A 67 12.20 -24.94 10.54
CA PRO A 67 12.77 -25.77 11.60
C PRO A 67 14.01 -26.55 11.14
N ALA A 68 14.96 -26.76 12.04
CA ALA A 68 16.22 -27.44 11.73
C ALA A 68 16.03 -28.80 11.03
N GLU A 69 15.05 -29.59 11.47
CA GLU A 69 14.72 -30.92 10.92
C GLU A 69 14.21 -30.85 9.47
N ALA A 70 13.54 -29.75 9.09
CA ALA A 70 12.99 -29.58 7.76
C ALA A 70 14.07 -29.49 6.66
N ASN A 71 15.35 -29.25 7.00
CA ASN A 71 16.45 -29.23 6.02
C ASN A 71 16.77 -30.61 5.45
N GLY A 72 16.45 -31.67 6.19
CA GLY A 72 16.71 -33.05 5.79
C GLY A 72 15.47 -33.82 5.36
N GLU A 73 14.31 -33.16 5.28
CA GLU A 73 13.06 -33.78 4.85
C GLU A 73 12.91 -33.69 3.34
N ASP A 74 12.39 -34.75 2.73
CA ASP A 74 12.08 -34.76 1.31
C ASP A 74 10.94 -33.76 1.02
N ALA A 75 11.14 -32.95 0.00
CA ALA A 75 10.10 -32.12 -0.59
C ALA A 75 9.39 -32.89 -1.71
N PRO A 76 8.19 -32.46 -2.14
CA PRO A 76 7.55 -33.04 -3.31
C PRO A 76 8.47 -32.96 -4.54
N ASP A 77 8.64 -34.09 -5.23
CA ASP A 77 9.38 -34.20 -6.48
C ASP A 77 8.50 -34.91 -7.54
N PRO A 78 8.07 -34.22 -8.61
CA PRO A 78 8.39 -32.82 -8.94
C PRO A 78 7.64 -31.81 -8.07
N LEU A 79 8.21 -30.61 -7.94
CA LEU A 79 7.48 -29.45 -7.47
C LEU A 79 6.40 -29.06 -8.51
N THR A 80 5.17 -28.85 -8.04
CA THR A 80 3.99 -28.43 -8.82
C THR A 80 3.61 -26.97 -8.56
N TYR A 81 4.50 -26.18 -7.94
CA TYR A 81 4.23 -24.77 -7.64
C TYR A 81 3.95 -23.91 -8.87
N GLU A 82 2.81 -23.21 -8.84
CA GLU A 82 2.45 -22.18 -9.81
C GLU A 82 2.52 -20.78 -9.18
N PRO A 83 3.14 -19.78 -9.84
CA PRO A 83 3.17 -18.41 -9.34
C PRO A 83 1.78 -17.82 -9.16
N ILE A 84 1.53 -17.23 -7.99
CA ILE A 84 0.27 -16.58 -7.67
C ILE A 84 0.02 -15.37 -8.55
N LYS A 85 -1.18 -15.29 -9.14
CA LYS A 85 -1.69 -14.10 -9.83
C LYS A 85 -2.18 -13.07 -8.80
N PRO A 86 -1.72 -11.81 -8.86
CA PRO A 86 -2.26 -10.75 -8.03
C PRO A 86 -3.75 -10.57 -8.29
N THR A 87 -4.53 -10.43 -7.22
CA THR A 87 -5.96 -10.12 -7.24
C THR A 87 -6.13 -8.65 -6.89
N ARG A 88 -6.76 -7.90 -7.78
CA ARG A 88 -7.23 -6.54 -7.53
C ARG A 88 -8.73 -6.57 -7.22
N TYR A 89 -9.17 -5.70 -6.33
CA TYR A 89 -10.58 -5.47 -6.05
C TYR A 89 -10.83 -3.97 -6.00
N GLY A 90 -12.04 -3.59 -6.41
CA GLY A 90 -12.51 -2.21 -6.43
C GLY A 90 -13.75 -2.04 -5.55
N PRO A 91 -14.07 -0.78 -5.21
CA PRO A 91 -15.27 -0.46 -4.45
C PRO A 91 -16.54 -0.77 -5.24
N ASP A 92 -17.66 -0.89 -4.53
CA ASP A 92 -18.99 -0.98 -5.14
C ASP A 92 -19.23 0.25 -6.06
N PRO A 93 -19.54 0.05 -7.36
CA PRO A 93 -19.84 1.14 -8.27
C PRO A 93 -20.94 2.10 -7.80
N ALA A 94 -21.92 1.61 -7.04
CA ALA A 94 -22.96 2.45 -6.46
C ALA A 94 -22.38 3.40 -5.41
N ALA A 95 -21.53 2.89 -4.51
CA ALA A 95 -20.83 3.70 -3.51
C ALA A 95 -19.87 4.72 -4.14
N VAL A 96 -19.20 4.35 -5.24
CA VAL A 96 -18.38 5.31 -6.02
C VAL A 96 -19.23 6.44 -6.57
N THR A 97 -20.40 6.11 -7.12
CA THR A 97 -21.32 7.10 -7.68
C THR A 97 -21.82 8.07 -6.61
N GLU A 98 -22.14 7.57 -5.41
CA GLU A 98 -22.54 8.41 -4.27
C GLU A 98 -21.41 9.32 -3.79
N ALA A 99 -20.21 8.77 -3.61
CA ALA A 99 -19.03 9.54 -3.21
C ALA A 99 -18.68 10.63 -4.23
N ALA A 100 -18.76 10.31 -5.52
CA ALA A 100 -18.49 11.27 -6.60
C ALA A 100 -19.49 12.44 -6.59
N LYS A 101 -20.79 12.17 -6.37
CA LYS A 101 -21.81 13.22 -6.23
C LYS A 101 -21.47 14.18 -5.08
N VAL A 102 -21.16 13.63 -3.91
CA VAL A 102 -20.78 14.41 -2.72
C VAL A 102 -19.53 15.24 -2.97
N LEU A 103 -18.55 14.69 -3.69
CA LEU A 103 -17.31 15.39 -4.02
C LEU A 103 -17.55 16.56 -4.99
N VAL A 104 -18.43 16.38 -5.98
CA VAL A 104 -18.79 17.43 -6.97
C VAL A 104 -19.64 18.54 -6.35
N GLU A 105 -20.52 18.21 -5.40
CA GLU A 105 -21.36 19.18 -4.69
C GLU A 105 -20.61 19.94 -3.58
N ALA A 106 -19.40 19.52 -3.24
CA ALA A 106 -18.58 20.13 -2.21
C ALA A 106 -18.17 21.56 -2.58
N LYS A 107 -18.24 22.49 -1.61
CA LYS A 107 -17.84 23.89 -1.84
C LYS A 107 -16.36 24.11 -1.59
N ARG A 108 -15.76 23.34 -0.66
CA ARG A 108 -14.35 23.44 -0.28
C ARG A 108 -13.76 22.04 -0.07
N PRO A 109 -13.76 21.18 -1.11
CA PRO A 109 -13.15 19.87 -1.01
C PRO A 109 -11.62 19.98 -0.83
N VAL A 110 -11.05 19.00 -0.13
CA VAL A 110 -9.59 18.81 -0.03
C VAL A 110 -9.28 17.34 -0.23
N ILE A 111 -8.30 17.03 -1.09
CA ILE A 111 -7.77 15.67 -1.22
C ILE A 111 -6.63 15.47 -0.23
N TYR A 112 -6.64 14.34 0.47
CA TYR A 112 -5.56 13.86 1.31
C TYR A 112 -4.98 12.57 0.72
N ALA A 113 -3.84 12.68 0.03
CA ALA A 113 -3.18 11.57 -0.65
C ALA A 113 -2.20 10.84 0.28
N GLY A 114 -2.43 9.54 0.48
CA GLY A 114 -1.62 8.65 1.29
C GLY A 114 -0.56 7.89 0.49
N HIS A 115 0.23 7.08 1.20
CA HIS A 115 1.22 6.19 0.60
C HIS A 115 0.61 5.17 -0.38
N GLY A 116 -0.67 4.82 -0.23
CA GLY A 116 -1.37 3.89 -1.12
C GLY A 116 -1.34 4.33 -2.59
N VAL A 117 -1.26 5.65 -2.87
CA VAL A 117 -1.11 6.16 -4.24
C VAL A 117 0.18 5.64 -4.89
N HIS A 118 1.29 5.56 -4.15
CA HIS A 118 2.54 5.02 -4.68
C HIS A 118 2.46 3.52 -4.95
N TRP A 119 1.76 2.76 -4.09
CA TRP A 119 1.59 1.32 -4.28
C TRP A 119 0.69 0.98 -5.47
N ALA A 120 -0.28 1.85 -5.74
CA ALA A 120 -1.18 1.75 -6.88
C ALA A 120 -0.56 2.30 -8.18
N GLU A 121 0.54 3.06 -8.07
CA GLU A 121 1.08 3.90 -9.15
C GLU A 121 0.06 4.90 -9.73
N ALA A 122 -0.93 5.32 -8.93
CA ALA A 122 -2.09 6.13 -9.35
C ALA A 122 -1.79 7.64 -9.43
N TYR A 123 -0.64 8.01 -10.00
CA TYR A 123 -0.17 9.39 -10.06
C TYR A 123 -1.00 10.23 -11.05
N ASP A 124 -1.24 9.67 -12.23
CA ASP A 124 -1.95 10.35 -13.32
C ASP A 124 -3.44 10.49 -12.98
N GLU A 125 -4.06 9.47 -12.39
CA GLU A 125 -5.45 9.51 -11.95
C GLU A 125 -5.66 10.53 -10.83
N LEU A 126 -4.74 10.60 -9.86
CA LEU A 126 -4.78 11.61 -8.80
C LEU A 126 -4.69 13.02 -9.40
N LYS A 127 -3.79 13.20 -10.37
CA LYS A 127 -3.61 14.49 -11.05
C LYS A 127 -4.84 14.89 -11.86
N GLU A 128 -5.35 13.98 -12.69
CA GLU A 128 -6.53 14.19 -13.51
C GLU A 128 -7.75 14.56 -12.65
N LEU A 129 -7.99 13.83 -11.56
CA LEU A 129 -9.08 14.13 -10.63
C LEU A 129 -8.93 15.53 -9.99
N ALA A 130 -7.72 15.85 -9.53
CA ALA A 130 -7.45 17.13 -8.89
C ALA A 130 -7.62 18.30 -9.87
N GLU A 131 -7.14 18.17 -11.12
CA GLU A 131 -7.28 19.19 -12.16
C GLU A 131 -8.73 19.35 -12.62
N LEU A 132 -9.43 18.25 -12.85
CA LEU A 132 -10.82 18.24 -13.34
C LEU A 132 -11.78 18.98 -12.40
N LEU A 133 -11.61 18.79 -11.09
CA LEU A 133 -12.46 19.38 -10.06
C LEU A 133 -11.81 20.60 -9.38
N ALA A 134 -10.61 21.00 -9.82
CA ALA A 134 -9.79 22.05 -9.21
C ALA A 134 -9.62 21.90 -7.69
N ILE A 135 -9.42 20.66 -7.21
CA ILE A 135 -9.36 20.34 -5.79
C ILE A 135 -7.92 20.46 -5.29
N PRO A 136 -7.66 21.21 -4.21
CA PRO A 136 -6.34 21.27 -3.59
C PRO A 136 -5.95 19.93 -2.96
N VAL A 137 -4.69 19.52 -3.17
CA VAL A 137 -4.15 18.23 -2.77
C VAL A 137 -3.11 18.41 -1.66
N CYS A 138 -3.36 17.80 -0.50
CA CYS A 138 -2.39 17.61 0.56
C CYS A 138 -1.92 16.15 0.57
N THR A 139 -0.63 15.90 0.79
CA THR A 139 -0.10 14.54 0.94
C THR A 139 0.16 14.21 2.41
N SER A 140 0.05 12.95 2.79
CA SER A 140 0.66 12.47 4.04
C SER A 140 2.18 12.52 3.95
N LEU A 141 2.88 12.43 5.08
CA LEU A 141 4.35 12.30 5.07
C LEU A 141 4.85 11.12 4.21
N GLN A 142 4.11 10.01 4.20
CA GLN A 142 4.46 8.80 3.43
C GLN A 142 3.95 8.83 1.98
N GLY A 143 3.00 9.71 1.68
CA GLY A 143 2.52 9.98 0.32
C GLY A 143 3.22 11.18 -0.32
N LYS A 144 4.29 11.70 0.32
CA LYS A 144 5.06 12.80 -0.24
C LYS A 144 5.58 12.40 -1.62
N SER A 145 5.53 13.32 -2.59
CA SER A 145 5.83 13.08 -4.00
C SER A 145 4.80 12.26 -4.78
N SER A 146 3.64 11.91 -4.20
CA SER A 146 2.53 11.32 -4.98
C SER A 146 1.85 12.34 -5.89
N PHE A 147 2.05 13.62 -5.63
CA PHE A 147 1.55 14.75 -6.41
C PHE A 147 2.68 15.76 -6.56
N ASP A 148 2.77 16.42 -7.72
CA ASP A 148 3.83 17.40 -8.00
C ASP A 148 3.73 18.58 -7.01
N GLU A 149 4.80 18.79 -6.23
CA GLU A 149 4.85 19.86 -5.21
C GLU A 149 4.98 21.25 -5.81
N THR A 150 5.29 21.36 -7.10
CA THR A 150 5.31 22.63 -7.84
C THR A 150 3.97 22.98 -8.47
N HIS A 151 3.01 22.04 -8.48
CA HIS A 151 1.69 22.25 -9.05
C HIS A 151 0.89 23.27 -8.23
N PRO A 152 0.10 24.17 -8.85
CA PRO A 152 -0.66 25.21 -8.14
C PRO A 152 -1.69 24.68 -7.15
N LEU A 153 -2.22 23.47 -7.37
CA LEU A 153 -3.13 22.78 -6.45
C LEU A 153 -2.40 22.06 -5.29
N SER A 154 -1.07 22.07 -5.27
CA SER A 154 -0.31 21.38 -4.23
C SER A 154 -0.29 22.18 -2.93
N LEU A 155 -0.85 21.58 -1.90
CA LEU A 155 -0.72 22.01 -0.52
C LEU A 155 0.54 21.40 0.13
N GLY A 156 1.32 20.57 -0.57
CA GLY A 156 2.47 19.89 0.03
C GLY A 156 2.10 18.88 1.13
N SER A 157 3.09 18.53 1.95
CA SER A 157 3.03 17.36 2.84
C SER A 157 2.67 17.69 4.29
N GLY A 158 1.71 16.95 4.82
CA GLY A 158 1.28 16.92 6.22
C GLY A 158 2.08 15.90 7.03
N GLY A 159 3.05 16.39 7.81
CA GLY A 159 3.81 15.63 8.80
C GLY A 159 3.81 16.31 10.17
N ARG A 160 4.88 16.15 10.97
CA ARG A 160 5.05 16.89 12.23
C ARG A 160 5.26 18.39 12.00
N ALA A 161 5.98 18.72 10.93
CA ALA A 161 6.07 20.06 10.39
C ALA A 161 5.35 20.07 9.04
N TYR A 162 4.46 21.04 8.85
CA TYR A 162 3.71 21.20 7.62
C TYR A 162 3.58 22.69 7.28
N PRO A 163 3.46 23.05 5.99
CA PRO A 163 3.27 24.44 5.64
C PRO A 163 1.89 24.94 6.08
N ARG A 164 1.80 26.25 6.37
CA ARG A 164 0.60 26.89 6.95
C ARG A 164 -0.68 26.63 6.16
N GLN A 165 -0.58 26.58 4.83
CA GLN A 165 -1.76 26.36 3.99
C GLN A 165 -2.41 24.98 4.24
N VAL A 166 -1.65 23.95 4.66
CA VAL A 166 -2.20 22.59 4.80
C VAL A 166 -3.30 22.63 5.85
N ARG A 167 -2.96 23.24 6.99
CA ARG A 167 -3.90 23.44 8.08
C ARG A 167 -5.04 24.38 7.71
N HIS A 168 -4.75 25.44 6.97
CA HIS A 168 -5.77 26.39 6.52
C HIS A 168 -6.87 25.72 5.70
N PHE A 169 -6.49 24.88 4.73
CA PHE A 169 -7.43 24.20 3.85
C PHE A 169 -8.15 23.06 4.57
N LEU A 170 -7.46 22.24 5.36
CA LEU A 170 -8.09 21.17 6.15
C LEU A 170 -9.12 21.71 7.15
N ASP A 171 -8.83 22.83 7.83
CA ASP A 171 -9.79 23.39 8.79
C ASP A 171 -11.03 23.97 8.13
N LYS A 172 -10.85 24.52 6.93
CA LYS A 172 -11.91 25.15 6.17
C LYS A 172 -12.64 24.18 5.24
N CYS A 173 -12.16 22.97 5.03
CA CYS A 173 -12.85 22.05 4.14
C CYS A 173 -14.25 21.71 4.66
N ASP A 174 -15.15 21.36 3.74
CA ASP A 174 -16.43 20.73 4.05
C ASP A 174 -16.39 19.23 3.74
N VAL A 175 -15.69 18.85 2.67
CA VAL A 175 -15.40 17.47 2.30
C VAL A 175 -13.89 17.21 2.34
N LEU A 176 -13.49 16.15 3.04
CA LEU A 176 -12.14 15.60 3.05
C LEU A 176 -12.15 14.27 2.29
N PHE A 177 -11.41 14.19 1.19
CA PHE A 177 -11.27 12.97 0.41
C PHE A 177 -9.91 12.31 0.64
N GLY A 178 -9.87 11.26 1.47
CA GLY A 178 -8.67 10.48 1.72
C GLY A 178 -8.47 9.39 0.67
N ILE A 179 -7.33 9.41 -0.04
CA ILE A 179 -6.99 8.42 -1.07
C ILE A 179 -5.77 7.63 -0.64
N GLY A 180 -5.90 6.30 -0.52
CA GLY A 180 -4.76 5.42 -0.22
C GLY A 180 -4.13 5.70 1.15
N CYS A 181 -4.90 6.20 2.11
CA CYS A 181 -4.44 6.52 3.46
C CYS A 181 -5.14 5.65 4.52
N SER A 182 -4.60 5.65 5.73
CA SER A 182 -5.21 4.94 6.87
C SER A 182 -5.93 5.87 7.85
N PHE A 183 -5.78 7.19 7.69
CA PHE A 183 -6.15 8.20 8.68
C PHE A 183 -5.73 7.88 10.12
N THR A 184 -4.65 7.12 10.29
CA THR A 184 -4.19 6.74 11.62
C THR A 184 -3.60 7.94 12.35
N GLU A 185 -4.06 8.19 13.57
CA GLU A 185 -3.46 9.22 14.42
C GLU A 185 -2.05 8.81 14.84
N THR A 186 -1.07 9.66 14.57
CA THR A 186 0.33 9.41 14.92
C THR A 186 1.02 10.70 15.34
N ASN A 187 2.06 10.59 16.16
CA ASN A 187 2.87 11.75 16.58
C ASN A 187 3.64 12.43 15.43
N PHE A 188 3.67 11.80 14.25
CA PHE A 188 4.35 12.30 13.06
C PHE A 188 3.38 12.76 11.97
N GLY A 189 2.10 12.44 12.10
CA GLY A 189 1.05 12.81 11.16
C GLY A 189 0.35 14.10 11.57
N ILE A 190 -0.37 14.68 10.61
CA ILE A 190 -1.28 15.79 10.87
C ILE A 190 -2.61 15.28 11.42
N SER A 191 -3.16 15.96 12.43
CA SER A 191 -4.49 15.64 12.97
C SER A 191 -5.58 16.04 11.98
N MET A 192 -6.50 15.12 11.69
CA MET A 192 -7.62 15.41 10.78
C MET A 192 -8.65 16.34 11.43
N PRO A 193 -9.28 17.24 10.66
CA PRO A 193 -10.33 18.12 11.17
C PRO A 193 -11.57 17.31 11.59
N LYS A 194 -12.21 17.72 12.69
CA LYS A 194 -13.44 17.09 13.18
C LYS A 194 -14.67 17.70 12.50
N GLY A 195 -15.76 16.92 12.42
CA GLY A 195 -17.06 17.39 11.93
C GLY A 195 -17.11 17.69 10.43
N LYS A 196 -16.22 17.07 9.64
CA LYS A 196 -16.21 17.17 8.18
C LYS A 196 -16.86 15.94 7.57
N THR A 197 -17.34 16.07 6.34
CA THR A 197 -17.72 14.90 5.54
C THR A 197 -16.45 14.25 5.00
N VAL A 198 -16.26 12.97 5.26
CA VAL A 198 -15.06 12.22 4.93
C VAL A 198 -15.41 11.11 3.95
N ILE A 199 -14.81 11.19 2.77
CA ILE A 199 -14.75 10.11 1.79
C ILE A 199 -13.40 9.42 1.99
N HIS A 200 -13.36 8.10 2.16
CA HIS A 200 -12.15 7.36 2.47
C HIS A 200 -11.98 6.18 1.53
N THR A 201 -11.02 6.29 0.61
CA THR A 201 -10.58 5.20 -0.26
C THR A 201 -9.35 4.52 0.33
N THR A 202 -9.43 3.22 0.57
CA THR A 202 -8.33 2.44 1.13
C THR A 202 -8.41 0.98 0.73
N LEU A 203 -7.25 0.34 0.61
CA LEU A 203 -7.17 -1.08 0.26
C LEU A 203 -7.55 -1.98 1.45
N ASP A 204 -7.33 -1.53 2.69
CA ASP A 204 -7.54 -2.32 3.92
C ASP A 204 -8.81 -1.86 4.66
N PRO A 205 -9.85 -2.70 4.74
CA PRO A 205 -11.08 -2.39 5.48
C PRO A 205 -10.87 -1.97 6.93
N ASN A 206 -9.80 -2.45 7.59
CA ASN A 206 -9.50 -2.10 8.98
C ASN A 206 -9.05 -0.65 9.17
N HIS A 207 -8.79 0.08 8.08
CA HIS A 207 -8.51 1.51 8.14
C HIS A 207 -9.77 2.38 8.19
N LEU A 208 -10.92 1.88 7.73
CA LEU A 208 -12.16 2.65 7.77
C LEU A 208 -12.64 2.80 9.21
N ASN A 209 -13.10 4.01 9.57
CA ASN A 209 -13.64 4.32 10.90
C ASN A 209 -12.69 4.04 12.08
N LYS A 210 -11.39 3.91 11.82
CA LYS A 210 -10.39 3.61 12.86
C LYS A 210 -10.23 4.75 13.85
N ASP A 211 -9.75 5.89 13.36
CA ASP A 211 -9.58 7.12 14.16
C ASP A 211 -10.47 8.26 13.62
N VAL A 212 -10.74 8.26 12.32
CA VAL A 212 -11.60 9.22 11.64
C VAL A 212 -12.85 8.50 11.16
N ARG A 213 -14.03 8.97 11.63
CA ARG A 213 -15.32 8.47 11.15
C ARG A 213 -15.52 8.87 9.70
N CYS A 214 -15.65 7.86 8.84
CA CYS A 214 -15.91 8.00 7.42
C CYS A 214 -17.42 7.91 7.14
N GLN A 215 -17.94 8.77 6.26
CA GLN A 215 -19.34 8.70 5.79
C GLN A 215 -19.43 7.88 4.50
N TYR A 216 -18.39 7.91 3.66
CA TYR A 216 -18.34 7.21 2.38
C TYR A 216 -17.03 6.41 2.26
N GLY A 217 -17.09 5.13 2.63
CA GLY A 217 -15.94 4.23 2.57
C GLY A 217 -15.87 3.50 1.23
N LEU A 218 -14.72 3.60 0.55
CA LEU A 218 -14.46 2.94 -0.73
C LEU A 218 -13.31 1.95 -0.56
N ILE A 219 -13.60 0.65 -0.59
CA ILE A 219 -12.60 -0.41 -0.46
C ILE A 219 -12.07 -0.79 -1.84
N GLY A 220 -10.80 -0.51 -2.08
CA GLY A 220 -10.15 -0.86 -3.33
C GLY A 220 -8.80 -0.16 -3.49
N ASP A 221 -8.14 -0.51 -4.59
CA ASP A 221 -6.88 0.14 -4.93
C ASP A 221 -7.10 1.58 -5.43
N ALA A 222 -6.09 2.44 -5.26
CA ALA A 222 -6.21 3.87 -5.51
C ALA A 222 -6.34 4.22 -7.02
N ASP A 223 -5.95 3.31 -7.91
CA ASP A 223 -6.12 3.41 -9.37
C ASP A 223 -7.56 3.12 -9.85
N GLY A 224 -8.48 2.84 -8.92
CA GLY A 224 -9.86 2.49 -9.24
C GLY A 224 -10.04 1.07 -9.77
N GLY A 225 -9.06 0.18 -9.57
CA GLY A 225 -9.12 -1.23 -9.97
C GLY A 225 -8.86 -1.46 -11.47
N LYS A 226 -8.28 -0.48 -12.18
CA LYS A 226 -7.83 -0.69 -13.56
C LYS A 226 -6.65 -1.66 -13.60
N PRO A 227 -6.54 -2.52 -14.62
CA PRO A 227 -5.34 -3.32 -14.80
C PRO A 227 -4.17 -2.38 -15.14
N CYS A 228 -3.19 -2.22 -14.24
CA CYS A 228 -1.88 -1.70 -14.63
C CYS A 228 -1.36 -2.56 -15.79
N GLY A 229 -1.02 -1.92 -16.91
CA GLY A 229 -0.31 -2.59 -18.00
C GLY A 229 1.00 -3.24 -17.51
N PRO A 230 1.59 -4.16 -18.30
CA PRO A 230 2.82 -4.83 -17.91
C PRO A 230 3.99 -3.84 -17.98
N GLY A 231 4.20 -3.05 -16.93
CA GLY A 231 5.22 -1.99 -16.91
C GLY A 231 5.82 -1.66 -15.54
N GLY A 232 5.14 -1.98 -14.43
CA GLY A 232 5.57 -1.64 -13.07
C GLY A 232 6.68 -2.52 -12.49
N SER A 233 7.80 -2.71 -13.20
CA SER A 233 9.07 -3.18 -12.59
C SER A 233 10.33 -2.96 -13.45
N GLN A 234 10.31 -2.11 -14.48
CA GLN A 234 11.54 -1.73 -15.21
C GLN A 234 11.86 -0.25 -14.98
N GLY A 235 12.32 0.09 -13.78
CA GLY A 235 12.61 1.47 -13.42
C GLY A 235 13.76 1.65 -12.43
N PHE A 236 14.69 0.69 -12.33
CA PHE A 236 15.93 0.89 -11.58
C PHE A 236 17.13 0.24 -12.29
N ARG A 237 17.45 0.73 -13.49
CA ARG A 237 18.81 0.61 -14.03
C ARG A 237 19.33 2.02 -14.34
N ARG A 238 20.11 2.54 -13.38
CA ARG A 238 21.16 3.51 -13.68
C ARG A 238 22.17 2.82 -14.62
N SER A 239 22.25 3.26 -15.86
CA SER A 239 23.51 3.20 -16.60
C SER A 239 23.56 4.34 -17.58
N GLY A 240 24.34 5.36 -17.22
CA GLY A 240 24.77 6.38 -18.18
C GLY A 240 25.48 5.71 -19.35
N ARG A 241 25.11 6.12 -20.56
CA ARG A 241 26.01 6.07 -21.71
C ARG A 241 25.84 7.36 -22.48
N LYS A 242 26.99 8.01 -22.65
CA LYS A 242 27.22 9.25 -23.36
C LYS A 242 26.59 9.19 -24.75
N LEU A 243 25.85 10.23 -25.11
CA LEU A 243 25.66 10.61 -26.51
C LEU A 243 27.03 11.06 -27.03
N SER A 244 27.66 10.20 -27.83
CA SER A 244 28.77 10.58 -28.70
C SER A 244 28.29 10.45 -30.15
N GLY A 245 28.61 11.47 -30.95
CA GLY A 245 28.07 11.69 -32.28
C GLY A 245 28.41 10.63 -33.32
N GLY A 246 27.76 10.75 -34.47
CA GLY A 246 27.93 9.84 -35.58
C GLY A 246 26.94 10.09 -36.69
N SER A 247 27.09 11.22 -37.37
CA SER A 247 26.54 11.50 -38.70
C SER A 247 26.97 10.44 -39.72
N GLY A 248 26.06 10.07 -40.65
CA GLY A 248 26.47 9.79 -42.03
C GLY A 248 26.06 8.46 -42.68
N CYS A 249 25.30 8.62 -43.76
CA CYS A 249 25.30 7.86 -45.02
C CYS A 249 24.68 6.45 -45.13
N ALA A 250 23.58 6.42 -45.88
CA ALA A 250 23.36 5.70 -47.15
C ALA A 250 23.65 4.19 -47.22
N ALA A 251 22.61 3.38 -47.40
CA ALA A 251 22.04 2.98 -48.70
C ALA A 251 20.71 2.23 -48.46
#